data_AF-A0A506V7S7-F1
#
_entry.id   AF-A0A506V7S7-F1
#
_cell.length_a   1.000
_cell.length_b   1.000
_cell.length_c   1.000
_cell.angle_alpha   90.00
_cell.angle_beta   90.00
_cell.angle_gamma   90.00
#
_symmetry.space_group_name_H-M   'P 1'
#
loop_
_entity.id
_entity.type
_entity.pdbx_description
1 polymer ?
#
loop_
_entity_poly.entity_id
_entity_poly.type
_entity_poly.pdbx_seq_one_letter_code
_entity_poly.pdbx_strand_id
1 'polypeptide(L)' 'MRSLLFLITIIMICILGMFIIGIVFYISLELFFYIYAGTPVYFESYQFVKLIKMSVGGGGIVGLGIGMLHLFKVKGF' A
#
# COMPACT_ATOMS: atom_id res chain seq x y z
N MET A 1 9.39 -14.73 20.25
CA MET A 1 9.21 -14.93 18.78
C MET A 1 7.78 -14.63 18.30
N ARG A 2 6.71 -15.06 19.01
CA ARG A 2 5.31 -14.79 18.60
C ARG A 2 4.98 -13.32 18.30
N SER A 3 5.46 -12.37 19.11
CA SER A 3 5.20 -10.94 18.89
C SER A 3 5.90 -10.36 17.66
N LEU A 4 7.08 -10.86 17.30
CA LEU A 4 7.79 -10.43 16.08
C LEU A 4 7.12 -11.00 14.82
N LEU A 5 6.64 -12.25 14.88
CA LEU A 5 5.87 -12.84 13.78
C LEU A 5 4.56 -12.09 13.53
N PHE A 6 3.88 -11.67 14.60
CA PHE A 6 2.66 -10.84 14.49
C PHE A 6 2.94 -9.49 13.82
N LEU A 7 4.03 -8.83 14.21
CA LEU A 7 4.47 -7.56 13.62
C LEU A 7 4.76 -7.68 12.13
N ILE A 8 5.51 -8.71 11.72
CA ILE A 8 5.82 -8.98 10.31
C ILE A 8 4.53 -9.24 9.52
N THR A 9 3.58 -9.98 10.09
CA THR A 9 2.30 -10.29 9.44
C THR A 9 1.50 -9.02 9.20
N ILE A 10 1.42 -8.11 10.18
CA ILE A 10 0.73 -6.82 10.04
C ILE A 10 1.37 -5.97 8.94
N ILE A 11 2.71 -5.90 8.92
CA ILE A 11 3.43 -5.14 7.89
C ILE A 11 3.11 -5.68 6.49
N MET A 12 3.13 -6.99 6.31
CA MET A 12 2.81 -7.62 5.03
C MET A 12 1.38 -7.33 4.58
N ILE A 13 0.42 -7.37 5.52
CA ILE A 13 -0.98 -7.02 5.25
C ILE A 13 -1.11 -5.55 4.85
N CYS A 14 -0.42 -4.64 5.55
CA CYS A 14 -0.45 -3.20 5.25
C CYS A 14 0.16 -2.89 3.88
N ILE A 15 1.26 -3.55 3.51
CA ILE A 15 1.89 -3.42 2.20
C ILE A 15 0.94 -3.92 1.09
N LEU A 16 0.32 -5.09 1.29
CA LEU A 16 -0.66 -5.63 0.34
C LEU A 16 -1.89 -4.72 0.21
N GLY A 17 -2.41 -4.20 1.31
CA GLY A 17 -3.55 -3.28 1.30
C GLY A 17 -3.25 -1.99 0.54
N MET A 18 -2.10 -1.37 0.82
CA MET A 18 -1.64 -0.18 0.09
C MET A 18 -1.43 -0.45 -1.40
N PHE A 19 -0.94 -1.63 -1.76
CA PHE A 19 -0.76 -2.03 -3.15
C PHE A 19 -2.08 -2.18 -3.90
N ILE A 20 -3.08 -2.82 -3.29
CA ILE A 20 -4.42 -2.97 -3.88
C ILE A 20 -5.06 -1.59 -4.08
N ILE A 21 -5.00 -0.72 -3.06
CA ILE A 21 -5.53 0.64 -3.16
C ILE A 21 -4.82 1.40 -4.28
N GLY A 22 -3.49 1.30 -4.37
CA GLY A 22 -2.71 1.92 -5.43
C GLY A 22 -3.14 1.47 -6.83
N ILE A 23 -3.39 0.17 -7.03
CA ILE A 23 -3.85 -0.37 -8.32
C ILE A 23 -5.22 0.20 -8.68
N VAL A 24 -6.16 0.21 -7.72
CA VAL A 24 -7.51 0.73 -7.95
C VAL A 24 -7.47 2.19 -8.35
N PHE A 25 -6.68 3.00 -7.65
CA PHE A 25 -6.49 4.42 -8.00
C PHE A 25 -5.84 4.59 -9.36
N TYR A 26 -4.81 3.80 -9.66
CA TYR A 26 -4.11 3.87 -10.94
C TYR A 26 -5.03 3.55 -12.12
N ILE A 27 -5.80 2.46 -12.04
CA ILE A 27 -6.80 2.10 -13.07
C ILE A 27 -7.87 3.18 -13.18
N SER A 28 -8.38 3.68 -12.05
CA SER A 28 -9.41 4.71 -12.04
C SER A 28 -8.94 6.01 -12.68
N LEU A 29 -7.68 6.40 -12.46
CA LEU A 29 -7.08 7.57 -13.07
C LEU A 29 -6.89 7.40 -14.58
N GLU A 30 -6.36 6.26 -15.02
CA GLU A 30 -6.25 5.94 -16.46
C GLU A 30 -7.63 5.99 -17.15
N LEU A 31 -8.66 5.44 -16.51
CA LEU A 31 -10.04 5.47 -17.02
C LEU A 31 -10.61 6.90 -17.06
N PHE A 32 -10.32 7.71 -16.05
CA PHE A 32 -10.71 9.12 -16.01
C PHE A 32 -10.03 9.92 -17.13
N PHE A 33 -8.71 9.77 -17.30
CA PHE A 33 -7.96 10.45 -18.36
C PHE A 33 -8.40 9.98 -19.75
N TYR A 34 -8.71 8.70 -19.92
CA TYR A 34 -9.27 8.18 -21.16
C TYR A 34 -10.62 8.84 -21.51
N ILE A 35 -11.54 8.95 -20.56
CA ILE A 35 -12.87 9.52 -20.77
C ILE A 35 -12.81 11.04 -21.00
N TYR A 36 -12.03 11.77 -20.20
CA TYR A 36 -12.08 13.23 -20.17
C TYR A 36 -11.02 13.90 -21.07
N ALA A 37 -9.85 13.31 -21.21
CA ALA A 37 -8.75 13.87 -22.01
C ALA A 37 -8.52 13.11 -23.33
N GLY A 38 -9.21 11.99 -23.56
CA GLY A 38 -9.03 11.17 -24.75
C GLY A 38 -7.63 10.55 -24.88
N THR A 39 -6.84 10.56 -23.80
CA THR A 39 -5.49 10.00 -23.80
C THR A 39 -5.56 8.47 -23.81
N PRO A 40 -4.77 7.80 -24.67
CA PRO A 40 -4.77 6.35 -24.73
C PRO A 40 -4.28 5.74 -23.41
N VAL A 41 -4.96 4.70 -22.95
CA VAL A 41 -4.59 3.96 -21.73
C VAL A 41 -3.27 3.25 -21.97
N TYR A 42 -2.24 3.60 -21.21
CA TYR A 42 -0.91 2.99 -21.32
C TYR A 42 -0.45 2.45 -19.96
N PHE A 43 -0.40 1.11 -19.87
CA PHE A 43 0.14 0.42 -18.70
C PHE A 43 1.67 0.37 -18.77
N GLU A 44 2.33 1.39 -18.24
CA GLU A 44 3.79 1.39 -18.15
C GLU A 44 4.30 0.54 -16.99
N SER A 45 5.26 -0.35 -17.28
CA SER A 45 5.93 -1.17 -16.28
C SER A 45 6.69 -0.33 -15.23
N TYR A 46 7.17 0.85 -15.61
CA TYR A 46 7.79 1.80 -14.70
C TYR A 46 6.83 2.29 -13.61
N GLN A 47 5.57 2.55 -13.96
CA GLN A 47 4.55 2.98 -13.00
C GLN A 47 4.21 1.87 -12.02
N PHE A 48 4.16 0.61 -12.47
CA PHE A 48 4.02 -0.56 -11.59
C PHE A 48 5.17 -0.67 -10.57
N VAL A 49 6.42 -0.51 -11.01
CA VAL A 49 7.59 -0.54 -10.10
C VAL A 49 7.52 0.59 -9.08
N LYS A 50 7.09 1.78 -9.50
CA LYS A 50 6.89 2.93 -8.62
C LYS A 50 5.79 2.67 -7.58
N LEU A 51 4.70 2.03 -8.00
CA LEU A 51 3.58 1.65 -7.13
C LEU A 51 4.01 0.65 -6.05
N ILE A 52 4.83 -0.35 -6.41
CA ILE A 52 5.41 -1.29 -5.46
C ILE A 52 6.31 -0.57 -4.46
N LYS A 53 7.19 0.33 -4.91
CA LYS A 53 8.06 1.12 -4.02
C LYS A 53 7.26 1.97 -3.03
N MET A 54 6.19 2.63 -3.49
CA MET A 54 5.29 3.39 -2.63
C MET A 54 4.55 2.51 -1.63
N SER A 55 4.09 1.34 -2.06
CA SER A 55 3.36 0.39 -1.21
C SER A 55 4.25 -0.20 -0.12
N VAL A 56 5.50 -0.54 -0.45
CA VAL A 56 6.48 -1.03 0.52
C VAL A 56 6.88 0.08 1.50
N GLY A 57 7.14 1.29 1.01
CA GLY A 57 7.49 2.43 1.86
C GLY A 57 6.35 2.82 2.80
N GLY A 58 5.18 3.11 2.25
CA GLY A 58 4.01 3.54 3.02
C GLY A 58 3.44 2.41 3.89
N GLY A 59 3.25 1.22 3.33
CA GLY A 59 2.75 0.06 4.09
C GLY A 59 3.72 -0.41 5.17
N GLY A 60 5.03 -0.29 4.94
CA GLY A 60 6.06 -0.58 5.94
C GLY A 60 6.03 0.39 7.12
N ILE A 61 5.93 1.70 6.86
CA ILE A 61 5.86 2.72 7.92
C ILE A 61 4.57 2.56 8.73
N VAL A 62 3.43 2.39 8.05
CA VAL A 62 2.13 2.20 8.73
C VAL A 62 2.11 0.90 9.54
N GLY A 63 2.60 -0.20 8.96
CA GLY A 63 2.68 -1.49 9.66
C GLY A 63 3.62 -1.46 10.87
N LEU A 64 4.74 -0.75 10.78
CA LEU A 64 5.64 -0.52 11.92
C LEU A 64 4.98 0.35 13.00
N GLY A 65 4.25 1.40 12.61
CA GLY A 65 3.52 2.25 13.54
C GLY A 65 2.47 1.47 14.33
N ILE A 66 1.64 0.67 13.66
CA ILE A 66 0.63 -0.19 14.29
C ILE A 66 1.31 -1.24 15.18
N GLY A 67 2.38 -1.86 14.69
CA GLY A 67 3.15 -2.85 15.44
C GLY A 67 3.78 -2.29 16.71
N MET A 68 4.32 -1.07 16.66
CA MET A 68 4.85 -0.36 17.82
C MET A 68 3.75 0.00 18.82
N LEU A 69 2.62 0.54 18.36
CA LEU A 69 1.48 0.86 19.23
C LEU A 69 0.97 -0.38 20.00
N HIS A 70 0.95 -1.53 19.33
CA HIS A 70 0.58 -2.80 19.95
C HIS A 70 1.62 -3.26 21.00
N LEU A 71 2.92 -3.09 20.72
CA LEU A 71 4.00 -3.40 21.67
C LEU A 71 3.96 -2.48 22.91
N PHE A 72 3.63 -1.20 22.73
CA PHE A 72 3.51 -0.23 23.82
C PHE A 72 2.24 -0.39 24.66
N LYS A 73 1.37 -1.37 24.37
CA LYS A 73 0.12 -1.64 25.11
C LYS A 73 -0.71 -0.38 25.33
N VAL A 74 -0.80 0.48 24.31
CA VAL A 74 -1.67 1.64 24.37
C VAL A 74 -3.12 1.13 24.40
N LYS A 75 -3.80 1.28 25.54
CA LYS A 75 -5.18 0.83 25.75
C LYS A 75 -6.09 1.37 24.64
N GLY A 76 -6.60 0.48 23.79
CA GLY A 76 -7.49 0.81 22.67
C GLY A 76 -7.25 0.01 21.37
N PHE A 77 -6.17 -0.77 21.29
CA PHE A 77 -5.85 -1.69 20.19
C PHE A 77 -5.44 -3.08 20.71
#